data_AF-A0A6J4R1N6-F1
#
_entry.id   AF-A0A6J4R1N6-F1
#
_cell.length_a   1.000
_cell.length_b   1.000
_cell.length_c   1.000
_cell.angle_alpha   90.00
_cell.angle_beta   90.00
_cell.angle_gamma   90.00
#
_symmetry.space_group_name_H-M   'P 1'
#
loop_
_entity.id
_entity.type
_entity.pdbx_description
1 polymer ?
#
loop_
_entity_poly.entity_id
_entity_poly.type
_entity_poly.pdbx_seq_one_letter_code
_entity_poly.pdbx_strand_id
1 'polypeptide(L)' 'MGLPNVTRYPEATVLRDETSILILFGGPYGEQKMNVPLQYVGGDAEAAELRLLAQLQQIGYSVRRGE' A
#
# COMPACT_ATOMS: atom_id res chain seq x y z
N MET A 1 -0.59 -4.76 13.12
CA MET A 1 -1.42 -3.56 13.01
C MET A 1 -2.08 -3.59 11.63
N GLY A 2 -3.41 -3.54 11.58
CA GLY A 2 -4.20 -4.01 10.44
C GLY A 2 -4.36 -2.99 9.32
N LEU A 3 -4.45 -3.50 8.09
CA LEU A 3 -4.79 -2.71 6.90
C LEU A 3 -6.25 -2.20 7.00
N PRO A 4 -6.54 -0.99 6.48
CA PRO A 4 -7.88 -0.39 6.57
C PRO A 4 -8.88 -1.16 5.70
N ASN A 5 -9.98 -1.63 6.27
CA ASN A 5 -10.91 -2.58 5.65
C ASN A 5 -11.23 -2.32 4.16
N VAL A 6 -11.02 -3.33 3.31
CA VAL A 6 -11.20 -3.27 1.85
C VAL A 6 -12.61 -2.86 1.43
N THR A 7 -13.63 -3.18 2.23
CA THR A 7 -15.02 -2.77 1.96
C THR A 7 -15.20 -1.26 2.10
N ARG A 8 -14.39 -0.61 2.94
CA ARG A 8 -14.43 0.85 3.13
C ARG A 8 -13.48 1.59 2.20
N TYR A 9 -12.34 0.96 1.88
CA TYR A 9 -11.31 1.51 1.01
C TYR A 9 -10.88 0.45 0.00
N PRO A 10 -11.63 0.26 -1.10
CA PRO A 10 -11.34 -0.79 -2.07
C PRO A 10 -10.10 -0.49 -2.92
N GLU A 11 -9.69 0.77 -3.00
CA GLU A 11 -8.56 1.21 -3.83
C GLU A 11 -7.33 1.40 -2.96
N ALA A 12 -6.16 0.94 -3.42
CA ALA A 12 -4.89 1.14 -2.75
C ALA A 12 -3.83 1.56 -3.77
N THR A 13 -3.34 2.78 -3.65
CA THR A 13 -2.25 3.30 -4.49
C THR A 13 -0.95 3.26 -3.71
N VAL A 14 0.02 2.52 -4.21
CA VAL A 14 1.35 2.39 -3.60
C VAL A 14 2.30 3.36 -4.29
N LEU A 15 2.89 4.24 -3.50
CA LEU A 15 3.87 5.25 -3.89
C LEU A 15 5.22 4.89 -3.25
N ARG A 16 6.24 4.74 -4.08
CA ARG A 16 7.61 4.51 -3.63
C ARG A 16 8.25 5.85 -3.23
N ASP A 17 8.79 5.89 -2.02
CA ASP A 17 9.64 6.98 -1.54
C ASP A 17 11.08 6.44 -1.32
N GLU A 18 12.07 7.34 -1.16
CA GLU A 18 13.48 6.95 -1.05
C GLU A 18 13.77 6.06 0.16
N THR A 19 13.01 6.24 1.24
CA THR A 19 13.23 5.55 2.53
C THR A 19 12.01 4.77 3.02
N SER A 20 10.87 4.94 2.36
CA SER A 20 9.59 4.37 2.79
C SER A 20 8.67 4.11 1.60
N ILE A 21 7.56 3.44 1.85
CA ILE A 21 6.50 3.24 0.86
C ILE A 21 5.24 3.85 1.44
N LEU A 22 4.62 4.76 0.68
CA LEU A 22 3.38 5.39 1.06
C LEU A 22 2.22 4.67 0.37
N ILE A 23 1.23 4.24 1.13
CA ILE A 23 0.02 3.61 0.61
C ILE A 23 -1.14 4.57 0.81
N LEU A 24 -1.81 4.94 -0.28
CA LEU A 24 -3.04 5.72 -0.26
C LEU A 24 -4.21 4.77 -0.49
N PHE A 25 -5.00 4.57 0.56
CA PHE A 25 -6.24 3.83 0.51
C PHE A 25 -7.39 4.77 0.16
N GLY A 26 -7.97 4.61 -1.02
CA GLY A 26 -9.11 5.38 -1.50
C GLY A 26 -10.42 4.62 -1.32
N GLY A 27 -11.49 5.34 -1.02
CA GLY A 27 -12.83 4.76 -0.96
C GLY A 27 -13.94 5.76 -0.70
N PRO A 28 -15.21 5.29 -0.63
CA PRO A 28 -16.38 6.14 -0.39
C PRO A 28 -16.36 6.85 0.98
N TYR A 29 -15.50 6.41 1.90
CA TYR A 29 -15.32 7.02 3.22
C TYR A 29 -14.16 8.02 3.27
N GLY A 30 -13.60 8.38 2.12
CA GLY A 30 -12.47 9.31 1.98
C GLY A 30 -11.17 8.59 1.66
N GLU A 31 -10.06 9.25 1.94
CA GLU A 31 -8.72 8.78 1.65
C GLU A 31 -7.94 8.57 2.95
N GLN A 32 -7.28 7.41 3.07
CA GLN A 32 -6.44 7.09 4.21
C GLN A 32 -5.01 6.83 3.73
N LYS A 33 -4.06 7.57 4.30
CA LYS A 33 -2.62 7.42 3.99
C LYS A 33 -1.96 6.56 5.05
N MET A 34 -1.08 5.67 4.63
CA MET A 34 -0.26 4.86 5.51
C MET A 34 1.17 4.84 5.02
N ASN A 35 2.12 5.22 5.86
CA ASN A 35 3.53 5.15 5.53
C ASN A 35 4.12 3.86 6.13
N VAL A 36 4.76 3.07 5.27
CA VAL A 36 5.43 1.82 5.63
C VAL A 36 6.92 1.98 5.38
N PRO A 37 7.74 2.11 6.44
CA PRO A 37 9.19 2.19 6.29
C PRO A 37 9.75 0.92 5.63
N LEU A 38 10.71 1.07 4.71
CA LEU A 38 11.29 -0.06 3.96
C LEU A 38 11.89 -1.14 4.87
N GLN A 39 12.40 -0.75 6.04
CA GLN A 39 12.89 -1.66 7.09
C GLN A 39 11.88 -2.72 7.54
N TYR A 40 10.56 -2.46 7.41
CA TYR A 40 9.52 -3.43 7.79
C TYR A 40 9.17 -4.40 6.67
N VAL A 41 9.41 -4.01 5.42
CA VAL A 41 9.06 -4.80 4.23
C VAL A 41 10.25 -5.68 3.79
N GLY A 42 11.46 -5.21 4.10
CA GLY A 42 12.73 -5.91 3.93
C GLY A 42 13.17 -6.01 2.46
N GLY A 43 14.44 -5.69 2.22
CA GLY A 43 15.04 -5.74 0.88
C GLY A 43 15.05 -4.39 0.16
N ASP A 44 15.35 -4.43 -1.13
CA ASP A 44 15.36 -3.27 -2.02
C ASP A 44 13.98 -2.62 -2.13
N ALA A 45 13.94 -1.29 -2.34
CA ALA A 45 12.69 -0.52 -2.44
C ALA A 45 11.72 -1.11 -3.47
N GLU A 46 12.25 -1.63 -4.58
CA GLU A 46 11.46 -2.24 -5.65
C GLU A 46 10.85 -3.59 -5.24
N ALA A 47 11.62 -4.45 -4.56
CA ALA A 47 11.14 -5.73 -4.06
C ALA A 47 10.11 -5.55 -2.93
N ALA A 48 10.34 -4.56 -2.07
CA ALA A 48 9.42 -4.15 -1.02
C ALA A 48 8.08 -3.70 -1.61
N GLU A 49 8.10 -2.85 -2.63
CA GLU A 49 6.90 -2.39 -3.33
C GLU A 49 6.13 -3.55 -3.96
N LEU A 50 6.82 -4.45 -4.68
CA LEU A 50 6.20 -5.61 -5.32
C LEU A 50 5.53 -6.53 -4.31
N ARG A 51 6.17 -6.77 -3.16
CA ARG A 51 5.58 -7.54 -2.05
C ARG A 51 4.35 -6.87 -1.48
N LEU A 52 4.41 -5.56 -1.27
CA LEU A 52 3.27 -4.79 -0.76
C LEU A 52 2.08 -4.89 -1.71
N LEU A 53 2.33 -4.70 -3.00
CA LEU A 53 1.32 -4.81 -4.05
C LEU A 53 0.69 -6.19 -4.05
N ALA A 54 1.50 -7.25 -4.05
CA ALA A 54 1.00 -8.62 -3.99
C ALA A 54 0.17 -8.89 -2.74
N GLN A 55 0.61 -8.39 -1.58
CA GLN A 55 -0.11 -8.56 -0.31
C GLN A 55 -1.47 -7.83 -0.34
N LEU A 56 -1.51 -6.59 -0.81
CA LEU A 56 -2.75 -5.83 -0.96
C LEU A 56 -3.70 -6.50 -1.97
N GLN A 57 -3.18 -7.00 -3.09
CA GLN A 57 -3.97 -7.73 -4.07
C GLN A 57 -4.55 -9.02 -3.48
N GLN A 58 -3.77 -9.76 -2.68
CA GLN A 58 -4.24 -10.98 -2.01
C GLN A 58 -5.35 -10.73 -0.99
N ILE A 59 -5.36 -9.56 -0.36
CA ILE A 59 -6.43 -9.17 0.57
C ILE A 59 -7.68 -8.69 -0.18
N GLY A 60 -7.56 -8.42 -1.49
CA GLY A 60 -8.66 -8.03 -2.36
C GLY A 60 -8.72 -6.53 -2.67
N TYR A 61 -7.68 -5.77 -2.33
CA TYR A 61 -7.60 -4.36 -2.74
C TYR A 61 -7.31 -4.25 -4.23
N SER A 62 -7.91 -3.26 -4.87
CA SER A 62 -7.52 -2.82 -6.20
C SER A 62 -6.25 -1.98 -6.09
N VAL A 63 -5.12 -2.65 -6.29
CA VAL A 63 -3.81 -2.03 -6.16
C VAL A 63 -3.40 -1.30 -7.44
N ARG A 64 -2.89 -0.08 -7.30
CA ARG A 64 -2.24 0.69 -8.36
C ARG A 64 -0.86 1.13 -7.91
N ARG A 65 0.08 1.18 -8.85
CA ARG A 65 1.36 1.89 -8.67
C ARG A 65 1.11 3.37 -8.94
N GLY A 66 1.43 4.21 -7.98
CA GLY A 66 1.60 5.65 -8.21
C GLY A 66 3.00 5.85 -8.80
N GLU A 67 3.07 6.58 -9.91
CA GLU A 67 4.32 6.93 -10.59
C GLU A 67 5.02 8.11 -9.89
#